data_AF-A0A822GV95-F1
#
_entry.id   AF-A0A822GV95-F1
#
_cell.length_a   1.000
_cell.length_b   1.000
_cell.length_c   1.000
_cell.angle_alpha   90.00
_cell.angle_beta   90.00
_cell.angle_gamma   90.00
#
_symmetry.space_group_name_H-M   'P 1'
#
loop_
_entity.id
_entity.type
_entity.pdbx_description
1 polymer ?
#
loop_
_entity_poly.entity_id
_entity_poly.type
_entity_poly.pdbx_seq_one_letter_code
_entity_poly.pdbx_strand_id
1 'polypeptide(L)'
;VKPLIWIESVVEKHPHSRVEYMVKAKSQFKRRSTANNVEIIIPVPSDADSGRFKATTGSVKYVPEKNAMVWSIKSFPVCIHFFFIFDFEIFFFFW
;
A
#
# COMPACT_ATOMS: atom_id res chain seq x y z
N VAL A 1 22.95 5.46 -10.85
CA VAL A 1 22.15 6.62 -10.37
C VAL A 1 21.12 6.09 -9.39
N LYS A 2 21.02 6.68 -8.19
CA LYS A 2 20.10 6.23 -7.14
C LYS A 2 18.74 6.96 -7.31
N PRO A 3 17.58 6.27 -7.31
CA PRO A 3 16.30 6.91 -7.57
C PRO A 3 15.85 7.76 -6.37
N LEU A 4 15.15 8.87 -6.64
CA LEU A 4 14.72 9.83 -5.61
C LEU A 4 13.68 9.27 -4.65
N ILE A 5 12.86 8.33 -5.13
CA ILE A 5 11.90 7.57 -4.33
C ILE A 5 12.22 6.10 -4.54
N TRP A 6 12.41 5.39 -3.44
CA TRP A 6 12.67 3.96 -3.42
C TRP A 6 11.50 3.27 -2.72
N ILE A 7 10.88 2.30 -3.37
CA ILE A 7 9.73 1.58 -2.84
C ILE A 7 10.14 0.12 -2.66
N GLU A 8 9.93 -0.40 -1.45
CA GLU A 8 10.08 -1.82 -1.13
C GLU A 8 8.69 -2.34 -0.78
N SER A 9 8.18 -3.29 -1.54
CA SER A 9 6.92 -3.96 -1.27
C SER A 9 7.17 -5.41 -0.90
N VAL A 10 6.63 -5.85 0.24
CA VAL A 10 6.58 -7.25 0.65
C VAL A 10 5.12 -7.66 0.67
N VAL A 11 4.81 -8.78 0.02
CA VAL A 11 3.46 -9.35 -0.02
C VAL A 11 3.52 -10.71 0.62
N GLU A 12 2.85 -10.87 1.75
CA GLU A 12 2.71 -12.13 2.46
C GLU A 12 1.31 -12.68 2.21
N LYS A 13 1.24 -13.81 1.51
CA LYS A 13 -0.03 -14.46 1.19
C LYS A 13 -0.25 -15.62 2.15
N HIS A 14 -1.31 -15.54 2.96
CA HIS A 14 -1.82 -16.67 3.72
C HIS A 14 -2.95 -17.32 2.92
N PRO A 15 -2.75 -18.51 2.35
CA PRO A 15 -3.60 -19.08 1.30
C PRO A 15 -5.08 -19.29 1.65
N HIS A 16 -5.48 -19.16 2.92
CA HIS A 16 -6.85 -19.42 3.39
C HIS A 16 -7.43 -18.34 4.30
N SER A 17 -6.75 -17.19 4.48
CA SER A 17 -7.20 -16.20 5.47
C SER A 17 -7.02 -14.78 4.99
N ARG A 18 -5.80 -14.39 4.63
CA ARG A 18 -5.48 -12.99 4.41
C ARG A 18 -4.23 -12.79 3.56
N VAL A 19 -4.13 -11.62 2.96
CA VAL A 19 -2.91 -11.15 2.30
C VAL A 19 -2.47 -9.88 2.99
N GLU A 20 -1.21 -9.87 3.42
CA GLU A 20 -0.58 -8.71 4.07
C GLU A 20 0.37 -8.03 3.07
N TYR A 21 0.14 -6.75 2.85
CA TYR A 21 0.97 -5.86 2.06
C TYR A 21 1.75 -4.95 3.00
N MET A 22 3.07 -5.07 2.98
CA MET A 22 3.98 -4.15 3.65
C MET A 22 4.71 -3.32 2.60
N VAL A 23 4.32 -2.05 2.47
CA VAL A 23 4.97 -1.12 1.55
C VAL A 23 5.81 -0.13 2.34
N LYS A 24 7.12 -0.14 2.10
CA LYS A 24 8.07 0.80 2.67
C LYS A 24 8.49 1.77 1.56
N ALA A 25 8.26 3.05 1.77
CA ALA A 25 8.66 4.06 0.81
C ALA A 25 9.74 4.95 1.44
N LYS A 26 10.90 4.98 0.81
CA LYS A 26 12.09 5.72 1.25
C LYS A 26 12.36 6.85 0.28
N SER A 27 12.49 8.05 0.82
CA SER A 27 12.89 9.23 0.07
C SER A 27 14.42 9.30 0.07
N GLN A 28 15.03 9.41 -1.10
CA GLN A 28 16.46 9.73 -1.24
C GLN A 28 16.67 11.19 -1.62
N PHE A 29 15.70 12.06 -1.31
CA PHE A 29 15.83 13.48 -1.53
C PHE A 29 16.97 14.08 -0.70
N LYS A 30 17.61 15.11 -1.25
CA LYS A 30 18.51 15.97 -0.46
C LYS A 30 17.69 16.64 0.66
N ARG A 31 18.30 16.94 1.81
CA ARG A 31 17.61 17.49 3.00
C ARG A 31 16.70 18.72 2.77
N ARG A 32 16.86 19.45 1.65
CA ARG A 32 16.05 20.63 1.30
C ARG A 32 14.94 20.36 0.27
N SER A 33 14.80 19.12 -0.20
CA SER A 33 13.83 18.75 -1.22
C SER A 33 12.83 17.78 -0.61
N THR A 34 11.54 18.10 -0.74
CA THR A 34 10.44 17.28 -0.27
C THR A 34 9.48 17.06 -1.43
N ALA A 35 9.05 15.82 -1.66
CA ALA A 35 8.01 15.55 -2.64
C ALA A 35 6.64 15.85 -2.03
N ASN A 36 5.84 16.65 -2.73
CA ASN A 36 4.48 16.97 -2.33
C ASN A 36 3.49 16.24 -3.23
N ASN A 37 2.29 15.96 -2.72
CA ASN A 37 1.22 15.30 -3.47
C ASN A 37 1.66 13.97 -4.11
N VAL A 38 2.38 13.15 -3.32
CA VAL A 38 2.78 11.82 -3.79
C VAL A 38 1.59 10.88 -3.67
N GLU A 39 1.30 10.18 -4.76
CA GLU A 39 0.28 9.13 -4.80
C GLU A 39 0.95 7.80 -5.12
N ILE A 40 0.77 6.83 -4.23
CA ILE A 40 1.28 5.47 -4.41
C ILE A 40 0.09 4.59 -4.72
N ILE A 41 0.08 4.02 -5.92
CA ILE A 41 -0.98 3.11 -6.38
C ILE A 41 -0.49 1.68 -6.16
N ILE A 42 -1.17 0.94 -5.29
CA ILE A 42 -0.85 -0.45 -4.97
C ILE A 42 -1.95 -1.30 -5.61
N PRO A 43 -1.65 -2.15 -6.60
CA PRO A 43 -2.64 -3.05 -7.18
C PRO A 43 -3.02 -4.11 -6.14
N VAL A 44 -4.31 -4.33 -6.01
CA VAL A 44 -4.88 -5.29 -5.06
C VAL A 44 -5.84 -6.18 -5.83
N PRO A 45 -5.98 -7.45 -5.44
CA PRO A 45 -6.82 -8.37 -6.19
C PRO A 45 -8.31 -8.01 -5.99
N SER A 46 -9.14 -8.33 -6.98
CA SER A 46 -10.53 -7.87 -7.05
C SER A 46 -11.46 -8.55 -6.02
N ASP A 47 -11.01 -9.64 -5.41
CA ASP A 47 -11.67 -10.41 -4.35
C ASP A 47 -11.37 -9.88 -2.94
N ALA A 48 -10.69 -8.74 -2.85
CA ALA A 48 -10.39 -8.02 -1.62
C ALA A 48 -11.63 -7.23 -1.14
N ASP A 49 -12.40 -7.83 -0.22
CA ASP A 49 -13.67 -7.23 0.26
C ASP A 49 -13.53 -6.49 1.60
N SER A 50 -12.73 -7.03 2.54
CA SER A 50 -12.52 -6.43 3.86
C SER A 50 -11.03 -6.21 4.18
N GLY A 51 -10.68 -4.96 4.50
CA GLY A 51 -9.29 -4.52 4.63
C GLY A 51 -9.03 -3.68 5.87
N ARG A 52 -7.92 -3.95 6.56
CA ARG A 52 -7.39 -3.10 7.64
C ARG A 52 -6.17 -2.33 7.15
N PHE A 53 -6.31 -1.01 7.13
CA PHE A 53 -5.27 -0.07 6.66
C PHE A 53 -4.57 0.58 7.85
N LYS A 54 -3.23 0.50 7.89
CA LYS A 54 -2.38 1.20 8.86
C LYS A 54 -1.26 1.93 8.13
N ALA A 55 -1.42 3.24 7.93
CA ALA A 55 -0.39 4.11 7.40
C ALA A 55 0.24 4.94 8.52
N THR A 56 1.57 5.12 8.50
CA THR A 56 2.22 6.07 9.41
C THR A 56 1.91 7.52 9.04
N THR A 57 1.76 7.80 7.73
CA THR A 57 1.54 9.14 7.19
C THR A 57 0.62 9.09 5.97
N GLY A 58 -0.21 10.11 5.77
CA GLY A 58 -1.10 10.22 4.60
C GLY A 58 -2.43 9.52 4.79
N SER A 59 -3.24 9.50 3.73
CA SER A 59 -4.57 8.88 3.70
C SER A 59 -4.62 7.83 2.62
N VAL A 60 -5.33 6.75 2.88
CA VAL A 60 -5.44 5.62 1.95
C VAL A 60 -6.89 5.49 1.53
N LYS A 61 -7.11 5.29 0.24
CA LYS A 61 -8.43 5.05 -0.34
C LYS A 61 -8.38 3.80 -1.19
N TYR A 62 -9.36 2.92 -1.00
CA TYR A 62 -9.57 1.78 -1.89
C TYR A 62 -10.39 2.24 -3.11
N VAL A 63 -9.92 1.91 -4.30
CA VAL A 63 -10.56 2.25 -5.59
C VAL A 63 -10.88 0.94 -6.32
N PRO A 64 -12.06 0.35 -6.09
CA PRO A 64 -12.43 -0.94 -6.69
C PRO A 64 -12.51 -0.85 -8.22
N GLU A 65 -12.90 0.31 -8.78
CA GLU A 65 -12.93 0.55 -10.23
C GLU A 65 -11.58 0.28 -10.93
N LYS A 66 -10.47 0.41 -10.18
CA LYS A 66 -9.11 0.20 -10.70
C LYS A 66 -8.45 -1.05 -10.11
N ASN A 67 -9.16 -1.82 -9.27
CA ASN A 67 -8.59 -2.90 -8.47
C ASN A 67 -7.28 -2.45 -7.79
N ALA A 68 -7.30 -1.24 -7.22
CA ALA A 68 -6.10 -0.62 -6.70
C ALA A 68 -6.40 0.22 -5.47
N MET A 69 -5.41 0.32 -4.62
CA MET A 69 -5.41 1.18 -3.46
C MET A 69 -4.55 2.40 -3.75
N VAL A 70 -5.09 3.59 -3.48
CA VAL A 70 -4.40 4.85 -3.65
C VAL A 70 -4.01 5.39 -2.29
N TRP A 71 -2.71 5.43 -2.01
CA TRP A 71 -2.15 6.04 -0.83
C TRP A 71 -1.64 7.45 -1.17
N SER A 72 -2.40 8.46 -0.71
CA SER A 72 -2.09 9.88 -0.93
C SER A 72 -1.32 10.47 0.24
N ILE A 73 -0.17 11.05 -0.06
CA ILE A 73 0.76 11.66 0.90
C ILE A 73 0.98 13.13 0.51
N LYS A 74 0.51 14.06 1.37
CA LYS A 74 0.63 15.50 1.10
C LYS A 74 2.07 15.98 1.05
N SER A 75 2.90 15.51 1.99
CA SER A 75 4.32 15.84 2.10
C SER A 75 5.06 14.55 2.45
N PHE A 76 5.94 14.13 1.55
CA PHE A 76 6.62 12.84 1.62
C PHE A 76 7.78 12.91 2.62
N PRO A 77 7.70 12.21 3.76
CA PRO A 77 8.76 12.20 4.76
C PRO A 77 9.96 11.37 4.29
N VAL A 78 11.07 11.46 5.02
CA VAL A 78 12.32 10.74 4.67
C VAL A 78 12.10 9.23 4.54
N CYS A 79 11.34 8.63 5.44
CA CYS A 79 10.97 7.22 5.41
C CYS A 79 9.57 7.05 5.96
N ILE A 80 8.73 6.29 5.26
CA ILE A 80 7.37 5.97 5.69
C ILE A 80 7.07 4.51 5.41
N HIS A 81 6.15 3.98 6.21
CA HIS A 81 5.68 2.62 6.10
C HIS A 81 4.16 2.61 6.03
N PHE A 82 3.68 1.73 5.17
CA PHE A 82 2.28 1.42 5.02
C PHE A 82 2.11 -0.08 5.19
N PHE A 83 1.21 -0.42 6.11
CA PHE A 83 0.81 -1.79 6.38
C PHE A 83 -0.65 -1.92 6.03
N PHE A 84 -0.94 -2.97 5.30
CA PHE A 84 -2.27 -3.20 4.83
C PHE A 84 -2.56 -4.68 4.81
N ILE A 85 -3.70 -5.08 5.38
CA ILE A 85 -4.11 -6.48 5.51
C ILE A 85 -5.47 -6.61 4.87
N PHE A 86 -5.59 -7.41 3.81
CA PHE A 86 -6.86 -7.83 3.23
C PHE A 86 -7.21 -9.19 3.79
N ASP A 87 -8.37 -9.30 4.42
CA ASP A 87 -8.98 -10.57 4.76
C ASP A 87 -9.74 -11.05 3.51
N PHE A 88 -9.43 -12.27 3.05
CA PHE A 88 -10.12 -12.90 1.92
C PHE A 88 -11.28 -13.71 2.50
N GLU A 89 -12.52 -13.30 2.24
CA GLU A 89 -13.62 -14.25 2.33
C GLU A 89 -13.55 -15.15 1.11
N ILE A 90 -12.85 -16.28 1.26
CA ILE A 90 -13.11 -17.42 0.40
C ILE A 90 -14.56 -17.81 0.73
N PHE A 91 -15.50 -17.42 -0.14
CA PHE A 91 -16.73 -18.18 -0.30
C PHE A 91 -16.27 -19.59 -0.65
N PHE A 92 -16.11 -20.43 0.38
CA PHE A 92 -16.07 -21.87 0.21
C PHE A 92 -17.42 -22.20 -0.40
N PHE A 93 -17.47 -22.22 -1.73
CA PHE A 93 -18.47 -22.97 -2.46
C PHE A 93 -18.29 -24.41 -1.98
N PHE A 94 -19.09 -24.77 -0.98
CA PHE A 94 -19.38 -26.13 -0.61
C PHE A 94 -19.65 -26.91 -1.90
N TRP A 95 -18.84 -27.93 -2.15
CA TRP A 95 -19.26 -29.09 -2.95
C TRP A 95 -19.20 -30.31 -2.05
#